data_AF-A0A920R2Q1-F1
#
_entry.id   AF-A0A920R2Q1-F1
#
_cell.length_a   1.000
_cell.length_b   1.000
_cell.length_c   1.000
_cell.angle_alpha   90.00
_cell.angle_beta   90.00
_cell.angle_gamma   90.00
#
_symmetry.space_group_name_H-M   'P 1'
#
loop_
_entity.id
_entity.type
_entity.pdbx_description
1 polymer ?
#
loop_
_entity_poly.entity_id
_entity_poly.type
_entity_poly.pdbx_seq_one_letter_code
_entity_poly.pdbx_strand_id
1 'polypeptide(L)'
;MYVSSERFTNEYINAIREGSANHFRERYRNTDVLLVDDIQFITSKPKTPKEGFFHTFNELHMAGKQIVISGESQQVKVCSRKEFNLG
;
A
#
# COMPACT_ATOMS: atom_id res chain seq x y z
N MET A 1 -0.61 -11.32 4.13
CA MET A 1 -1.82 -10.54 4.52
C MET A 1 -2.42 -9.96 3.26
N TYR A 2 -3.74 -10.05 3.11
CA TYR A 2 -4.49 -9.43 2.02
C TYR A 2 -5.26 -8.22 2.54
N VAL A 3 -5.25 -7.13 1.78
CA VAL A 3 -6.00 -5.91 2.07
C VAL A 3 -6.38 -5.21 0.77
N SER A 4 -7.57 -4.59 0.68
CA SER A 4 -7.89 -3.75 -0.47
C SER A 4 -7.18 -2.40 -0.38
N SER A 5 -6.88 -1.78 -1.52
CA SER A 5 -6.25 -0.47 -1.59
C SER A 5 -7.04 0.62 -0.84
N GLU A 6 -8.38 0.57 -0.91
CA GLU A 6 -9.30 1.44 -0.16
C GLU A 6 -9.13 1.27 1.35
N ARG A 7 -9.22 0.02 1.82
CA ARG A 7 -9.18 -0.27 3.26
C ARG A 7 -7.83 0.07 3.84
N PHE A 8 -6.75 -0.26 3.13
CA PHE A 8 -5.40 0.10 3.53
C PHE A 8 -5.24 1.62 3.69
N THR A 9 -5.73 2.39 2.71
CA THR A 9 -5.64 3.85 2.73
C THR A 9 -6.44 4.45 3.88
N ASN A 10 -7.66 3.95 4.11
CA ASN A 10 -8.50 4.40 5.23
C ASN A 10 -7.88 4.04 6.60
N GLU A 11 -7.40 2.81 6.78
CA GLU A 11 -6.74 2.38 8.02
C GLU A 11 -5.46 3.20 8.27
N TYR A 12 -4.69 3.52 7.24
CA TYR A 12 -3.51 4.37 7.37
C TYR A 12 -3.85 5.82 7.73
N ILE A 13 -4.78 6.45 7.03
CA ILE A 13 -5.20 7.83 7.32
C ILE A 13 -5.70 7.94 8.77
N ASN A 14 -6.48 6.96 9.21
CA ASN A 14 -6.95 6.90 10.58
C ASN A 14 -5.78 6.69 11.56
N ALA A 15 -4.84 5.79 11.26
CA ALA A 15 -3.68 5.56 12.11
C ALA A 15 -2.77 6.79 12.26
N ILE A 16 -2.62 7.59 11.20
CA ILE A 16 -1.89 8.86 11.26
C ILE A 16 -2.66 9.90 12.07
N ARG A 17 -3.98 10.02 11.85
CA ARG A 17 -4.85 10.96 12.59
C ARG A 17 -4.90 10.65 14.09
N GLU A 18 -4.91 9.37 14.46
CA GLU A 18 -4.97 8.90 15.84
C GLU A 18 -3.57 8.78 16.49
N GLY A 19 -2.49 9.01 15.74
CA GLY A 19 -1.12 8.81 16.24
C GLY A 19 -0.75 7.33 16.46
N SER A 20 -1.55 6.39 15.98
CA SER A 20 -1.37 4.94 16.09
C SER A 20 -0.57 4.33 14.93
N ALA A 21 0.16 5.15 14.17
CA ALA A 21 1.02 4.73 13.05
C ALA A 21 2.00 3.60 13.40
N ASN A 22 2.50 3.58 14.65
CA ASN A 22 3.38 2.51 15.11
C ASN A 22 2.69 1.14 15.15
N HIS A 23 1.43 1.11 15.59
CA HIS A 23 0.63 -0.11 15.64
C HIS A 23 0.30 -0.62 14.23
N PHE A 24 -0.03 0.31 13.32
CA PHE A 24 -0.17 0.00 11.89
C PHE A 24 1.12 -0.63 11.36
N ARG A 25 2.28 0.01 11.56
CA ARG A 25 3.57 -0.53 11.11
C ARG A 25 3.90 -1.90 11.72
N GLU A 26 3.60 -2.15 12.99
CA GLU A 26 3.80 -3.49 13.60
C GLU A 26 2.95 -4.57 12.94
N ARG A 27 1.67 -4.27 12.68
CA ARG A 27 0.75 -5.19 12.01
C ARG A 27 1.27 -5.63 10.63
N TYR A 28 1.75 -4.67 9.83
CA TYR A 28 2.31 -4.96 8.51
C TYR A 28 3.74 -5.53 8.57
N ARG A 29 4.55 -5.17 9.57
CA ARG A 29 5.91 -5.71 9.74
C ARG A 29 5.94 -7.18 10.13
N ASN A 30 4.93 -7.67 10.86
CA ASN A 30 4.80 -9.10 11.20
C ASN A 30 4.32 -9.96 10.02
N THR A 31 4.08 -9.37 8.85
CA THR A 31 3.68 -10.09 7.65
C THR A 31 4.83 -10.17 6.66
N ASP A 32 5.13 -11.37 6.15
CA ASP A 32 6.19 -11.57 5.14
C ASP A 32 5.79 -11.06 3.75
N VAL A 33 4.50 -11.21 3.39
CA VAL A 33 3.95 -10.79 2.10
C VAL A 33 2.67 -9.99 2.29
N LEU A 34 2.66 -8.75 1.80
CA LEU A 34 1.49 -7.89 1.74
C LEU A 34 0.90 -7.91 0.33
N LEU A 35 -0.37 -8.31 0.19
CA LEU A 35 -1.12 -8.23 -1.06
C LEU A 35 -2.13 -7.08 -0.96
N VAL A 36 -2.05 -6.15 -1.90
CA VAL A 36 -2.96 -5.02 -2.06
C VAL A 36 -3.70 -5.17 -3.38
N ASP A 37 -5.03 -5.21 -3.35
CA ASP A 37 -5.85 -5.33 -4.57
C ASP A 37 -6.58 -4.02 -4.93
N ASP A 38 -7.06 -3.93 -6.17
CA ASP A 38 -7.85 -2.81 -6.69
C ASP A 38 -7.18 -1.44 -6.58
N ILE A 39 -5.89 -1.32 -6.91
CA ILE A 39 -5.18 -0.02 -6.83
C ILE A 39 -5.83 1.10 -7.67
N GLN A 40 -6.63 0.76 -8.69
CA GLN A 40 -7.39 1.75 -9.48
C GLN A 40 -8.30 2.63 -8.60
N PHE A 41 -8.72 2.10 -7.46
CA PHE A 41 -9.53 2.84 -6.51
C PHE A 41 -8.76 4.05 -5.94
N ILE A 42 -7.47 3.93 -5.67
CA ILE A 42 -6.66 5.04 -5.15
C ILE A 42 -6.40 6.08 -6.24
N THR A 43 -6.21 5.62 -7.49
CA THR A 43 -5.98 6.53 -8.62
C THR A 43 -7.20 7.36 -9.00
N SER A 44 -8.41 6.88 -8.68
CA SER A 44 -9.67 7.59 -8.92
C SER A 44 -10.09 8.55 -7.80
N LYS A 45 -9.37 8.55 -6.66
CA LYS A 45 -9.65 9.40 -5.50
C LYS A 45 -8.88 10.73 -5.54
N PRO A 46 -9.33 11.77 -4.81
CA PRO A 46 -8.64 13.05 -4.71
C PRO A 46 -7.19 12.93 -4.19
N LYS A 47 -6.40 14.01 -4.28
CA LYS A 47 -4.96 13.98 -3.95
C LYS A 47 -4.62 13.47 -2.54
N THR A 48 -5.46 13.74 -1.55
CA THR A 48 -5.15 13.45 -0.13
C THR A 48 -5.05 11.95 0.17
N PRO A 49 -6.02 11.08 -0.21
CA PRO A 49 -5.86 9.63 -0.05
C PRO A 49 -4.71 9.04 -0.87
N LYS A 50 -4.46 9.57 -2.07
CA LYS A 50 -3.39 9.11 -2.96
C LYS A 50 -2.01 9.34 -2.35
N GLU A 51 -1.72 10.55 -1.86
CA GLU A 51 -0.43 10.87 -1.23
C GLU A 51 -0.20 10.05 0.04
N GLY A 52 -1.22 9.89 0.88
CA GLY A 52 -1.14 9.06 2.08
C GLY A 52 -0.75 7.61 1.76
N PHE A 53 -1.36 7.02 0.73
CA PHE A 53 -0.98 5.69 0.26
C PHE A 53 0.48 5.62 -0.19
N PHE A 54 0.93 6.55 -1.05
CA PHE A 54 2.30 6.56 -1.57
C PHE A 54 3.36 6.67 -0.46
N HIS A 55 3.13 7.54 0.52
CA HIS A 55 4.02 7.65 1.68
C HIS A 55 4.10 6.34 2.46
N THR A 56 2.96 5.69 2.71
CA THR A 56 2.92 4.41 3.44
C THR A 56 3.61 3.30 2.66
N PHE A 57 3.33 3.22 1.36
CA PHE A 57 3.93 2.24 0.47
C PHE A 57 5.45 2.38 0.48
N ASN A 58 5.97 3.60 0.36
CA ASN A 58 7.40 3.85 0.44
C ASN A 58 8.00 3.44 1.80
N GLU A 59 7.34 3.76 2.92
CA GLU A 59 7.82 3.33 4.24
C GLU A 59 7.89 1.81 4.38
N LEU A 60 6.84 1.10 3.94
CA LEU A 60 6.80 -0.37 4.00
C LEU A 60 7.82 -1.00 3.04
N HIS A 61 8.00 -0.40 1.86
CA HIS A 61 8.99 -0.82 0.87
C HIS A 61 10.42 -0.62 1.40
N MET A 62 10.71 0.54 2.01
CA MET A 62 12.00 0.83 2.65
C MET A 62 12.29 -0.09 3.83
N ALA A 63 11.25 -0.58 4.53
CA ALA A 63 11.39 -1.60 5.59
C ALA A 63 11.71 -3.01 5.06
N GLY A 64 11.92 -3.17 3.74
CA GLY A 64 12.33 -4.43 3.12
C GLY A 64 11.21 -5.47 3.01
N LYS A 65 9.94 -5.04 3.09
CA LYS A 65 8.79 -5.95 3.04
C LYS A 65 8.40 -6.25 1.59
N GLN A 66 7.96 -7.48 1.32
CA GLN A 66 7.47 -7.86 0.00
C GLN A 66 6.02 -7.39 -0.15
N ILE A 67 5.82 -6.40 -1.02
CA ILE A 67 4.50 -5.84 -1.32
C ILE A 67 4.12 -6.23 -2.75
N VAL A 68 2.97 -6.88 -2.91
CA VAL A 68 2.37 -7.24 -4.18
C VAL A 68 1.13 -6.37 -4.34
N ILE A 69 1.06 -5.62 -5.45
CA ILE A 69 -0.09 -4.79 -5.78
C ILE A 69 -0.75 -5.37 -7.02
N SER A 70 -2.06 -5.54 -6.95
CA SER A 70 -2.95 -5.92 -8.04
C SER A 70 -3.83 -4.71 -8.41
N GLY A 71 -4.15 -4.61 -9.69
CA GLY A 71 -4.94 -3.53 -10.26
C GLY A 71 -5.56 -3.93 -11.59
N GLU A 72 -6.78 -3.48 -11.81
CA GLU A 72 -7.47 -3.48 -13.08
C GLU A 72 -6.83 -2.42 -14.00
N SER A 73 -5.68 -2.78 -14.55
CA SER A 73 -5.44 -2.52 -15.95
C SER A 73 -5.79 -3.82 -16.64
N GLN A 74 -6.57 -3.76 -17.71
CA GLN A 74 -6.78 -4.88 -18.62
C GLN A 74 -5.41 -5.54 -18.92
N GLN A 75 -5.12 -6.66 -18.22
CA GLN A 75 -3.83 -7.34 -17.96
C GLN A 75 -3.37 -7.29 -16.48
N VAL A 76 -3.68 -8.38 -15.76
CA VAL A 76 -3.06 -8.75 -14.47
C VAL A 76 -1.53 -8.77 -14.61
N LYS A 77 -0.83 -7.79 -14.03
CA LYS A 77 0.64 -7.78 -13.92
C LYS A 77 1.06 -8.38 -12.59
N VAL A 78 1.76 -9.52 -12.63
CA VAL A 78 2.52 -10.03 -11.48
C VAL A 78 3.85 -9.28 -11.41
N CYS A 79 3.89 -8.17 -10.66
CA CYS A 79 5.13 -7.44 -10.42
C CYS A 79 6.01 -8.18 -9.40
N SER A 80 7.08 -8.82 -9.88
CA SER A 80 8.18 -9.31 -9.04
C SER A 80 9.40 -8.41 -9.21
N ARG A 81 9.90 -7.87 -8.08
CA ARG A 81 11.20 -7.23 -7.73
C ARG A 81 11.99 -6.35 -8.73
N LYS A 82 11.71 -6.32 -10.04
CA LYS A 82 12.49 -5.60 -11.06
C LYS A 82 11.78 -4.38 -11.67
N GLU A 83 10.49 -4.16 -11.41
CA GLU A 83 9.70 -3.15 -12.15
C GLU A 83 9.58 -1.79 -11.44
N PHE A 84 10.02 -1.64 -10.18
CA PHE A 84 9.93 -0.36 -9.44
C PHE A 84 11.26 0.42 -9.45
N ASN A 85 11.84 0.60 -10.64
CA ASN A 85 12.85 1.64 -10.86
C ASN A 85 12.20 2.73 -11.73
N LEU A 86 11.38 3.56 -11.08
CA LEU A 86 11.00 4.85 -11.63
C LEU A 86 11.98 5.86 -11.03
N GLY A 87 12.84 6.40 -11.90
CA GLY A 87 13.72 7.52 -11.56
C GLY A 87 12.97 8.80 -11.24
#